data_AF-A0A1Z4BVZ2-F1
#
_entry.id   AF-A0A1Z4BVZ2-F1
#
_cell.length_a   1.000
_cell.length_b   1.000
_cell.length_c   1.000
_cell.angle_alpha   90.00
_cell.angle_beta   90.00
_cell.angle_gamma   90.00
#
_symmetry.space_group_name_H-M   'P 1'
#
loop_
_entity.id
_entity.type
_entity.pdbx_description
1 polymer ?
#
loop_
_entity_poly.entity_id
_entity_poly.type
_entity_poly.pdbx_seq_one_letter_code
_entity_poly.pdbx_strand_id
1 'polypeptide(L)'
;MFSDFKGRGFQLQKSGLRAPERVSRLLIAVSLAYLWHVFLGVYAIKTGWDKIVHRTDRCDLSLFELGKRLLKRFLTNGIPLPPFCLFSIIKT
;
A
#
# COMPACT_ATOMS: atom_id res chain seq x y z
N MET A 1 5.40 4.75 7.16
CA MET A 1 5.19 3.53 7.98
C MET A 1 4.39 3.79 9.27
N PHE A 2 4.91 4.46 10.32
CA PHE A 2 4.16 4.58 11.60
C PHE A 2 2.83 5.35 11.47
N SER A 3 2.81 6.44 10.69
CA SER A 3 1.59 7.20 10.39
C SER A 3 0.56 6.40 9.58
N ASP A 4 1.02 5.50 8.70
CA ASP A 4 0.19 4.63 7.88
C ASP A 4 -0.43 3.50 8.71
N PHE A 5 0.28 3.03 9.74
CA PHE A 5 -0.24 2.02 10.67
C PHE A 5 -1.31 2.57 11.61
N LYS A 6 -1.17 3.83 12.03
CA LYS A 6 -2.05 4.41 13.05
C LYS A 6 -3.30 5.09 12.50
N GLY A 7 -3.14 6.09 11.62
CA GLY A 7 -4.24 7.02 11.28
C GLY A 7 -4.59 7.09 9.80
N ARG A 8 -3.59 7.13 8.92
CA ARG A 8 -3.81 7.40 7.47
C ARG A 8 -3.93 6.15 6.60
N GLY A 9 -3.55 4.98 7.11
CA GLY A 9 -3.61 3.70 6.39
C GLY A 9 -4.51 2.68 7.09
N PHE A 10 -3.90 1.72 7.78
CA PHE A 10 -4.56 0.52 8.31
C PHE A 10 -5.39 0.75 9.57
N GLN A 11 -5.27 1.91 10.22
CA GLN A 11 -6.09 2.30 11.37
C GLN A 11 -6.11 1.27 12.49
N LEU A 12 -4.94 0.72 12.86
CA LEU A 12 -4.79 -0.33 13.88
C LEU A 12 -5.56 -0.06 15.18
N GLN A 13 -5.70 1.22 15.56
CA GLN A 13 -6.44 1.67 16.74
C GLN A 13 -7.92 1.25 16.71
N LYS A 14 -8.55 1.16 15.52
CA LYS A 14 -9.94 0.72 15.37
C LYS A 14 -10.15 -0.76 15.66
N SER A 15 -9.08 -1.57 15.68
CA SER A 15 -9.20 -2.99 16.01
C SER A 15 -9.58 -3.26 17.48
N GLY A 16 -9.37 -2.29 18.38
CA GLY A 16 -9.70 -2.41 19.81
C GLY A 16 -8.89 -3.49 20.55
N LEU A 17 -7.83 -4.03 19.93
CA LEU A 17 -7.05 -5.12 20.51
C LEU A 17 -6.25 -4.64 21.72
N ARG A 18 -6.50 -5.28 22.88
CA ARG A 18 -5.81 -5.00 24.15
C ARG A 18 -4.75 -6.06 24.51
N ALA A 19 -4.89 -7.28 23.98
CA ALA A 19 -3.95 -8.36 24.23
C ALA A 19 -2.67 -8.19 23.38
N PRO A 20 -1.47 -8.11 23.98
CA PRO A 20 -0.23 -7.79 23.28
C PRO A 20 0.13 -8.81 22.19
N GLU A 21 -0.18 -10.10 22.39
CA GLU A 21 0.08 -11.16 21.42
C GLU A 21 -0.78 -10.99 20.15
N ARG A 22 -2.03 -10.54 20.32
CA ARG A 22 -2.94 -10.28 19.20
C ARG A 22 -2.50 -9.05 18.42
N VAL A 23 -2.02 -8.02 19.11
CA VAL A 23 -1.46 -6.81 18.49
C VAL A 23 -0.20 -7.16 17.70
N SER A 24 0.69 -7.97 18.25
CA SER A 24 1.90 -8.44 17.56
C SER A 24 1.57 -9.19 16.26
N ARG A 25 0.63 -10.13 16.30
CA ARG A 25 0.17 -10.85 15.09
C ARG A 25 -0.43 -9.91 14.05
N LEU A 26 -1.25 -8.95 14.48
CA LEU A 26 -1.84 -7.96 13.59
C LEU A 26 -0.76 -7.05 12.96
N LEU A 27 0.26 -6.66 13.73
CA LEU A 27 1.38 -5.87 13.23
C LEU A 27 2.18 -6.59 12.16
N ILE A 28 2.41 -7.90 12.30
CA ILE A 28 3.07 -8.71 11.26
C ILE A 28 2.25 -8.69 9.96
N ALA A 29 0.94 -8.95 10.05
CA ALA A 29 0.04 -8.92 8.90
C ALA A 29 -0.01 -7.55 8.23
N VAL A 30 -0.11 -6.48 9.03
CA VAL A 30 -0.13 -5.09 8.54
C VAL A 30 1.21 -4.69 7.92
N SER A 31 2.33 -5.20 8.44
CA SER A 31 3.66 -4.96 7.86
C SER A 31 3.80 -5.62 6.48
N LEU A 32 3.31 -6.85 6.33
CA LEU A 32 3.26 -7.53 5.02
C LEU A 32 2.36 -6.79 4.03
N ALA A 33 1.17 -6.38 4.47
CA ALA A 33 0.26 -5.60 3.65
C ALA A 33 0.87 -4.26 3.22
N TYR A 34 1.63 -3.60 4.09
CA TYR A 34 2.33 -2.36 3.76
C TYR A 34 3.40 -2.56 2.69
N LEU A 35 4.22 -3.62 2.79
CA LEU A 35 5.20 -3.95 1.76
C LEU A 35 4.53 -4.18 0.40
N TRP A 36 3.38 -4.85 0.39
CA TRP A 36 2.63 -5.05 -0.85
C TRP A 36 2.09 -3.75 -1.44
N HIS A 37 1.58 -2.84 -0.61
CA HIS A 37 1.16 -1.51 -1.09
C HIS A 37 2.34 -0.70 -1.63
N VAL A 38 3.51 -0.74 -0.99
CA VAL A 38 4.72 -0.09 -1.49
C VAL A 38 5.15 -0.68 -2.83
N PHE A 39 5.10 -2.01 -3.00
CA PHE A 39 5.35 -2.68 -4.28
C PHE A 39 4.42 -2.15 -5.38
N LEU A 40 3.11 -2.06 -5.11
CA LEU A 40 2.14 -1.52 -6.06
C LEU A 40 2.38 -0.04 -6.37
N GLY A 41 2.83 0.75 -5.40
CA GLY A 41 3.24 2.14 -5.61
C GLY A 41 4.43 2.25 -6.57
N VAL A 42 5.48 1.44 -6.37
CA VAL A 42 6.64 1.39 -7.27
C VAL A 42 6.23 0.90 -8.67
N TYR A 43 5.40 -0.13 -8.74
CA TYR A 43 4.84 -0.61 -10.00
C TYR A 43 4.09 0.50 -10.72
N ALA A 44 3.24 1.26 -10.02
CA ALA A 44 2.50 2.37 -10.61
C ALA A 44 3.41 3.40 -11.28
N ILE A 45 4.52 3.76 -10.62
CA ILE A 45 5.51 4.71 -11.16
C ILE A 45 6.23 4.13 -12.37
N LYS A 46 6.73 2.88 -12.26
CA LYS A 46 7.47 2.23 -13.36
C LYS A 46 6.63 2.04 -14.61
N THR A 47 5.32 1.83 -14.46
CA THR A 47 4.39 1.57 -15.56
C THR A 47 3.62 2.81 -16.01
N GLY A 48 3.84 3.97 -15.39
CA GLY A 48 3.18 5.23 -15.73
C GLY A 48 1.73 5.34 -15.27
N TRP A 49 1.24 4.38 -14.47
CA TRP A 49 -0.11 4.42 -13.89
C TRP A 49 -0.25 5.50 -12.82
N ASP A 50 0.85 5.98 -12.26
CA ASP A 50 0.87 7.14 -11.37
C ASP A 50 0.15 8.35 -12.01
N LYS A 51 0.36 8.60 -13.31
CA LYS A 51 -0.29 9.68 -14.07
C LYS A 51 -1.80 9.50 -14.26
N ILE A 52 -2.27 8.25 -14.23
CA ILE A 52 -3.69 7.90 -14.40
C ILE A 52 -4.42 7.96 -13.05
N VAL A 53 -3.72 7.56 -11.99
CA VAL A 53 -4.25 7.50 -10.62
C VAL A 53 -4.09 8.84 -9.89
N HIS A 54 -3.19 9.70 -10.35
CA HIS A 54 -2.83 10.97 -9.71
C HIS A 54 -2.92 12.16 -10.67
N ARG A 55 -3.52 13.28 -10.23
CA ARG A 55 -3.50 14.56 -10.95
C ARG A 55 -2.18 15.27 -10.67
N THR A 56 -1.43 15.64 -11.71
CA THR A 56 -0.04 16.14 -11.68
C THR A 56 0.24 17.39 -10.84
N ASP A 57 -0.80 17.99 -10.25
CA ASP A 57 -0.77 19.34 -9.64
C ASP A 57 -0.34 19.38 -8.16
N ARG A 58 -0.34 18.23 -7.45
CA ARG A 58 0.18 18.13 -6.06
C ARG A 58 0.88 16.80 -5.76
N CYS A 59 2.20 16.76 -5.85
CA CYS A 59 3.01 15.56 -5.64
C CYS A 59 3.30 15.22 -4.15
N ASP A 60 2.27 15.13 -3.31
CA ASP A 60 2.44 14.84 -1.86
C ASP A 60 2.06 13.41 -1.45
N LEU A 61 1.76 12.52 -2.42
CA LEU A 61 1.35 11.16 -2.10
C LEU A 61 2.53 10.24 -1.77
N SER A 62 2.46 9.58 -0.62
CA SER A 62 3.39 8.49 -0.28
C SER A 62 3.21 7.30 -1.23
N LEU A 63 4.28 6.51 -1.44
CA LEU A 63 4.22 5.27 -2.23
C LEU A 63 3.12 4.32 -1.75
N PHE A 64 2.90 4.27 -0.43
CA PHE A 64 1.81 3.51 0.17
C PHE A 64 0.44 3.96 -0.33
N GLU A 65 0.19 5.26 -0.31
CA GLU A 65 -1.10 5.83 -0.73
C GLU A 65 -1.31 5.66 -2.24
N LEU A 66 -0.25 5.78 -3.03
CA LEU A 66 -0.26 5.52 -4.47
C LEU A 66 -0.64 4.06 -4.76
N GLY A 67 0.02 3.11 -4.09
CA GLY A 67 -0.30 1.69 -4.20
C GLY A 67 -1.73 1.36 -3.78
N LYS A 68 -2.22 1.98 -2.69
CA LYS A 68 -3.61 1.82 -2.22
C LYS A 68 -4.62 2.28 -3.28
N ARG A 69 -4.37 3.42 -3.93
CA ARG A 69 -5.24 3.95 -4.99
C ARG A 69 -5.19 3.10 -6.25
N LEU A 70 -4.00 2.63 -6.64
CA LEU A 70 -3.85 1.71 -7.77
C LEU A 70 -4.63 0.41 -7.51
N LEU A 71 -4.46 -0.19 -6.32
CA LEU A 71 -5.17 -1.39 -5.91
C LEU A 71 -6.69 -1.22 -6.00
N LYS A 72 -7.21 -0.11 -5.45
CA LYS A 72 -8.64 0.23 -5.53
C LYS A 72 -9.12 0.30 -6.99
N ARG A 73 -8.34 0.93 -7.87
CA ARG A 73 -8.64 1.06 -9.30
C ARG A 73 -8.70 -0.31 -9.98
N PHE A 74 -7.74 -1.19 -9.71
CA PHE A 74 -7.67 -2.52 -10.31
C PHE A 74 -8.86 -3.37 -9.89
N LEU A 75 -9.19 -3.36 -8.59
CA LEU A 75 -10.36 -4.07 -8.06
C LEU A 75 -11.68 -3.54 -8.62
N THR A 76 -11.80 -2.22 -8.78
CA THR A 76 -13.03 -1.60 -9.31
C THR A 76 -13.23 -1.90 -10.79
N ASN A 77 -12.15 -1.95 -11.56
CA ASN A 77 -12.18 -2.15 -13.01
C ASN A 77 -11.99 -3.62 -13.44
N GLY A 78 -11.87 -4.56 -12.48
CA GLY A 78 -11.60 -5.96 -12.76
C GLY A 78 -10.26 -6.21 -13.46
N ILE A 79 -9.28 -5.31 -13.30
CA ILE A 79 -7.96 -5.45 -13.91
C ILE A 79 -7.16 -6.47 -13.10
N PRO A 80 -6.50 -7.45 -13.74
CA PRO A 80 -5.68 -8.42 -13.03
C PRO A 80 -4.54 -7.73 -12.28
N LEU A 81 -4.31 -8.18 -11.05
CA LEU A 81 -3.21 -7.69 -10.23
C LEU A 81 -1.88 -8.14 -10.80
N PRO A 82 -0.84 -7.29 -10.79
CA PRO A 82 0.48 -7.70 -11.23
C PRO A 82 1.01 -8.80 -10.30
N PRO A 83 1.77 -9.77 -10.84
CA PRO A 83 2.37 -10.82 -10.02
C PRO A 83 3.25 -10.17 -8.94
N PHE A 84 3.07 -10.61 -7.70
CA PHE A 84 3.87 -10.08 -6.59
C PHE A 84 5.30 -10.60 -6.68
N CYS A 85 6.19 -9.79 -7.25
CA CYS A 85 7.61 -10.11 -7.42
C CYS A 85 8.46 -9.14 -6.59
N LEU A 86 8.87 -9.59 -5.40
CA LEU A 86 9.74 -8.83 -4.50
C LEU A 86 11.08 -8.43 -5.16
N PHE A 87 11.59 -9.27 -6.06
CA PHE A 87 12.80 -9.00 -6.85
C PHE A 87 12.70 -7.77 -7.76
N SER A 88 11.50 -7.38 -8.20
CA SER A 88 11.32 -6.22 -9.07
C SER A 88 11.56 -4.88 -8.35
N ILE A 89 11.57 -4.89 -7.01
CA ILE A 89 11.84 -3.71 -6.17
C ILE A 89 13.34 -3.43 -6.09
N ILE A 90 14.18 -4.48 -6.09
CA ILE A 90 15.64 -4.38 -5.83
C ILE A 90 16.40 -3.91 -7.09
N LYS A 91 15.83 -4.10 -8.28
CA LYS A 91 16.48 -3.80 -9.56
C LYS A 91 16.36 -2.32 -9.99
N THR A 92 16.35 -1.38 -9.05
CA THR A 92 16.41 0.08 -9.28
C THR A 92 17.83 0.59 -9.16
#